data_AF-A0A2W7QN98-F1
#
_entry.id   AF-A0A2W7QN98-F1
#
_cell.length_a   1.000
_cell.length_b   1.000
_cell.length_c   1.000
_cell.angle_alpha   90.00
_cell.angle_beta   90.00
_cell.angle_gamma   90.00
#
_symmetry.space_group_name_H-M   'P 1'
#
loop_
_entity.id
_entity.type
_entity.pdbx_description
1 polymer ?
#
loop_
_entity_poly.entity_id
_entity_poly.type
_entity_poly.pdbx_seq_one_letter_code
_entity_poly.pdbx_strand_id
1 'polypeptide(L)'
;MNPLPPLNQILFGPPGTGKTYETINAALEILAPEFIAANRDDRAAVKGHFDSLVAAGHVRFVTFHQSFSYEDFVEGLRAENTEDGQLTYSVVDGVFKSLCEAASAQVTKQAEAPLDLKGRTVWKMSLGNTLGSDAYIFDECIDKGYALLGYGGLVDFSGSKTRDDIIKRFQDAGTAVAKDAYEVTAVTTFVIKMKAGDLVVVTDGNMKFRAIGEITGAYQSIKRDEQGDTYGQCRTVRWLRVYKPSLPFDQLMTKQFSQRTLYELSPGSMDMEKLEALLQMKSPSAGTRAPSDVPYRVGEVFGRAYSVTKASADVLELKKPNGNELAFSMRMLKLLADYVRRGDLTIEDIKEKRVFEKVPESSLEPYLVNGYNNILPALVERLTGIRPTSSVDDAGPPPQGAKVLIIDEINRGNVSRVLGELITLIEPSKRAGNAEALEVTLPYSKERFSVPANLYLIGTMNTADRSLAGLDLALRRRFSFREMPPRPDLLDEVDISGVNVGAMLRVMNERIELLLDRDHCIGHAYFMSLRDTPTIEALGEVFRSKLIPLLQEYFFEDWQRIQWVLNDHRKAQAHRFIQKPASNIAQLFGEGVSVTDQNQRWVVNEAAFLLAEAYAGVIELVGAMAE
;
A
#
# COMPACT_ATOMS: atom_id res chain seq x y z
N MET A 1 14.61 -16.74 10.78
CA MET A 1 13.90 -15.51 10.39
C MET A 1 13.41 -15.71 8.96
N ASN A 2 12.21 -15.27 8.61
CA ASN A 2 11.81 -15.17 7.20
C ASN A 2 12.62 -14.03 6.56
N PRO A 3 13.12 -14.19 5.32
CA PRO A 3 13.75 -13.09 4.59
C PRO A 3 12.74 -11.96 4.38
N LEU A 4 13.23 -10.72 4.29
CA LEU A 4 12.40 -9.58 3.94
C LEU A 4 11.74 -9.78 2.57
N PRO A 5 10.50 -9.29 2.38
CA PRO A 5 9.88 -9.28 1.07
C PRO A 5 10.72 -8.47 0.06
N PRO A 6 10.87 -8.94 -1.19
CA PRO A 6 11.58 -8.18 -2.22
C PRO A 6 10.84 -6.87 -2.53
N LEU A 7 11.62 -5.82 -2.85
CA LEU A 7 11.09 -4.49 -3.22
C LEU A 7 10.21 -4.54 -4.47
N ASN A 8 10.53 -5.43 -5.41
CA ASN A 8 9.76 -5.66 -6.63
C ASN A 8 9.43 -7.13 -6.74
N GLN A 9 8.15 -7.47 -6.76
CA GLN A 9 7.68 -8.84 -6.94
C GLN A 9 6.54 -8.93 -7.95
N ILE A 10 6.47 -10.07 -8.64
CA ILE A 10 5.33 -10.43 -9.49
C ILE A 10 4.82 -11.79 -8.99
N LEU A 11 3.55 -11.81 -8.58
CA LEU A 11 2.79 -13.04 -8.35
C LEU A 11 2.25 -13.52 -9.69
N PHE A 12 2.70 -14.67 -10.16
CA PHE A 12 2.34 -15.16 -11.49
C PHE A 12 1.81 -16.59 -11.46
N GLY A 13 0.94 -16.92 -12.39
CA GLY A 13 0.44 -18.28 -12.58
C GLY A 13 -0.88 -18.31 -13.33
N PRO A 14 -1.47 -19.51 -13.48
CA PRO A 14 -2.70 -19.69 -14.23
C PRO A 14 -3.90 -18.91 -13.65
N PRO A 15 -4.98 -18.73 -14.42
CA PRO A 15 -6.22 -18.10 -13.93
C PRO A 15 -6.80 -18.82 -12.71
N GLY A 16 -7.35 -18.05 -11.77
CA GLY A 16 -8.02 -18.59 -10.59
C GLY A 16 -7.08 -19.12 -9.49
N THR A 17 -5.78 -18.82 -9.49
CA THR A 17 -4.85 -19.29 -8.43
C THR A 17 -4.78 -18.39 -7.20
N GLY A 18 -5.69 -17.41 -7.08
CA GLY A 18 -5.77 -16.54 -5.88
C GLY A 18 -4.76 -15.40 -5.84
N LYS A 19 -4.16 -15.01 -6.98
CA LYS A 19 -3.14 -13.94 -7.03
C LYS A 19 -3.59 -12.63 -6.37
N THR A 20 -4.75 -12.10 -6.76
CA THR A 20 -5.32 -10.86 -6.18
C THR A 20 -5.68 -11.01 -4.71
N TYR A 21 -6.00 -12.23 -4.25
CA TYR A 21 -6.21 -12.50 -2.84
C TYR A 21 -4.90 -12.42 -2.05
N GLU A 22 -3.80 -12.93 -2.64
CA GLU A 22 -2.48 -13.01 -2.04
C GLU A 22 -1.71 -11.68 -2.05
N THR A 23 -2.00 -10.75 -2.97
CA THR A 23 -1.38 -9.41 -2.95
C THR A 23 -1.65 -8.66 -1.64
N ILE A 24 -2.81 -8.90 -1.01
CA ILE A 24 -3.13 -8.36 0.32
C ILE A 24 -2.14 -8.88 1.36
N ASN A 25 -1.89 -10.19 1.36
CA ASN A 25 -0.96 -10.82 2.31
C ASN A 25 0.47 -10.30 2.07
N ALA A 26 0.91 -10.25 0.81
CA ALA A 26 2.23 -9.74 0.44
C ALA A 26 2.42 -8.26 0.84
N ALA A 27 1.37 -7.42 0.70
CA ALA A 27 1.43 -6.03 1.16
C ALA A 27 1.53 -5.92 2.68
N LEU A 28 0.84 -6.78 3.44
CA LEU A 28 0.91 -6.79 4.90
C LEU A 28 2.21 -7.42 5.43
N GLU A 29 2.80 -8.38 4.72
CA GLU A 29 4.15 -8.87 5.03
C GLU A 29 5.19 -7.74 4.98
N ILE A 30 4.95 -6.71 4.17
CA ILE A 30 5.77 -5.50 4.09
C ILE A 30 5.36 -4.49 5.17
N LEU A 31 4.09 -4.14 5.25
CA LEU A 31 3.63 -2.98 6.05
C LEU A 31 3.34 -3.32 7.51
N ALA A 32 2.99 -4.56 7.82
CA ALA A 32 2.56 -5.01 9.14
C ALA A 32 2.93 -6.49 9.39
N PRO A 33 4.23 -6.86 9.36
CA PRO A 33 4.68 -8.26 9.43
C PRO A 33 4.24 -8.98 10.71
N GLU A 34 4.26 -8.30 11.85
CA GLU A 34 3.80 -8.87 13.13
C GLU A 34 2.28 -9.12 13.13
N PHE A 35 1.51 -8.23 12.51
CA PHE A 35 0.05 -8.36 12.41
C PHE A 35 -0.33 -9.56 11.53
N ILE A 36 0.26 -9.68 10.33
CA ILE A 36 -0.06 -10.78 9.43
C ILE A 36 0.41 -12.12 10.01
N ALA A 37 1.55 -12.16 10.72
CA ALA A 37 2.02 -13.37 11.39
C ALA A 37 1.04 -13.86 12.46
N ALA A 38 0.36 -12.94 13.17
CA ALA A 38 -0.61 -13.28 14.21
C ALA A 38 -2.03 -13.56 13.68
N ASN A 39 -2.39 -13.04 12.50
CA ASN A 39 -3.77 -13.07 11.99
C ASN A 39 -3.89 -13.77 10.62
N ARG A 40 -2.89 -14.56 10.21
CA ARG A 40 -2.85 -15.16 8.85
C ARG A 40 -4.11 -15.95 8.49
N ASP A 41 -4.73 -16.60 9.48
CA ASP A 41 -5.93 -17.41 9.30
C ASP A 41 -7.25 -16.62 9.47
N ASP A 42 -7.20 -15.37 9.96
CA ASP A 42 -8.37 -14.49 10.08
C ASP A 42 -8.45 -13.55 8.88
N ARG A 43 -9.17 -14.00 7.84
CA ARG A 43 -9.29 -13.22 6.61
C ARG A 43 -10.03 -11.90 6.80
N ALA A 44 -10.98 -11.82 7.72
CA ALA A 44 -11.74 -10.59 7.95
C ALA A 44 -10.84 -9.52 8.59
N ALA A 45 -10.04 -9.90 9.59
CA ALA A 45 -9.04 -9.03 10.20
C ALA A 45 -7.97 -8.58 9.19
N VAL A 46 -7.46 -9.51 8.40
CA VAL A 46 -6.46 -9.25 7.35
C VAL A 46 -6.98 -8.23 6.32
N LYS A 47 -8.19 -8.43 5.78
CA LYS A 47 -8.79 -7.52 4.82
C LYS A 47 -9.09 -6.15 5.44
N GLY A 48 -9.64 -6.12 6.66
CA GLY A 48 -9.93 -4.88 7.36
C GLY A 48 -8.67 -4.02 7.61
N HIS A 49 -7.57 -4.66 8.01
CA HIS A 49 -6.31 -3.93 8.22
C HIS A 49 -5.70 -3.44 6.91
N PHE A 50 -5.74 -4.25 5.85
CA PHE A 50 -5.32 -3.83 4.52
C PHE A 50 -6.13 -2.61 4.02
N ASP A 51 -7.45 -2.61 4.20
CA ASP A 51 -8.31 -1.49 3.79
C ASP A 51 -7.98 -0.21 4.57
N SER A 52 -7.64 -0.33 5.86
CA SER A 52 -7.18 0.82 6.65
C SER A 52 -5.87 1.42 6.10
N LEU A 53 -4.96 0.59 5.60
CA LEU A 53 -3.70 1.02 5.00
C LEU A 53 -3.91 1.65 3.61
N VAL A 54 -4.87 1.15 2.83
CA VAL A 54 -5.30 1.78 1.56
C VAL A 54 -5.88 3.16 1.84
N ALA A 55 -6.80 3.26 2.81
CA ALA A 55 -7.44 4.52 3.20
C ALA A 55 -6.40 5.55 3.69
N ALA A 56 -5.44 5.12 4.52
CA ALA A 56 -4.32 5.92 5.00
C ALA A 56 -3.24 6.20 3.91
N GLY A 57 -3.43 5.71 2.69
CA GLY A 57 -2.54 5.97 1.57
C GLY A 57 -1.18 5.28 1.65
N HIS A 58 -1.06 4.20 2.42
CA HIS A 58 0.10 3.31 2.43
C HIS A 58 0.11 2.31 1.27
N VAL A 59 -1.08 1.97 0.77
CA VAL A 59 -1.25 1.10 -0.39
C VAL A 59 -2.00 1.83 -1.50
N ARG A 60 -1.53 1.70 -2.73
CA ARG A 60 -2.27 2.06 -3.95
C ARG A 60 -2.43 0.82 -4.82
N PHE A 61 -3.59 0.71 -5.46
CA PHE A 61 -3.93 -0.41 -6.34
C PHE A 61 -4.29 0.14 -7.71
N VAL A 62 -3.69 -0.42 -8.75
CA VAL A 62 -3.97 -0.09 -10.15
C VAL A 62 -4.05 -1.36 -10.98
N THR A 63 -4.86 -1.35 -12.03
CA THR A 63 -4.97 -2.45 -12.99
C THR A 63 -4.50 -1.96 -14.35
N PHE A 64 -3.58 -2.69 -14.97
CA PHE A 64 -3.12 -2.34 -16.32
C PHE A 64 -4.13 -2.84 -17.36
N HIS A 65 -4.50 -1.94 -18.26
CA HIS A 65 -5.26 -2.25 -19.46
C HIS A 65 -4.42 -1.91 -20.70
N GLN A 66 -4.85 -2.36 -21.88
CA GLN A 66 -4.07 -2.20 -23.12
C GLN A 66 -3.79 -0.73 -23.48
N SER A 67 -4.67 0.18 -23.09
CA SER A 67 -4.51 1.63 -23.30
C SER A 67 -3.82 2.36 -22.13
N PHE A 68 -3.43 1.66 -21.05
CA PHE A 68 -2.76 2.28 -19.91
C PHE A 68 -1.38 2.76 -20.33
N SER A 69 -1.08 4.04 -20.09
CA SER A 69 0.09 4.69 -20.68
C SER A 69 1.04 5.29 -19.64
N TYR A 70 2.14 5.85 -20.12
CA TYR A 70 3.10 6.59 -19.31
C TYR A 70 2.42 7.76 -18.58
N GLU A 71 1.51 8.44 -19.27
CA GLU A 71 0.78 9.61 -18.78
C GLU A 71 -0.15 9.31 -17.60
N ASP A 72 -0.65 8.08 -17.50
CA ASP A 72 -1.47 7.64 -16.37
C ASP A 72 -0.60 7.14 -15.20
N PHE A 73 0.59 6.61 -15.50
CA PHE A 73 1.46 6.00 -14.50
C PHE A 73 2.44 6.98 -13.86
N VAL A 74 3.13 7.78 -14.68
CA VAL A 74 4.25 8.64 -14.26
C VAL A 74 3.85 10.09 -14.24
N GLU A 75 3.60 10.72 -15.39
CA GLU A 75 3.07 12.09 -15.50
C GLU A 75 2.58 12.38 -16.91
N GLY A 76 1.55 13.21 -17.03
CA GLY A 76 0.97 13.58 -18.32
C GLY A 76 0.30 14.94 -18.32
N LEU A 77 0.03 15.47 -19.51
CA LEU A 77 -0.70 16.74 -19.65
C LEU A 77 -2.20 16.52 -19.49
N ARG A 78 -2.84 17.31 -18.64
CA ARG A 78 -4.31 17.37 -18.53
C ARG A 78 -4.79 18.76 -18.91
N ALA A 79 -5.87 18.82 -19.67
CA ALA A 79 -6.53 20.05 -20.03
C ALA A 79 -7.55 20.42 -18.95
N GLU A 80 -7.42 21.61 -18.39
CA GLU A 80 -8.38 22.20 -17.45
C GLU A 80 -9.02 23.43 -18.07
N ASN A 81 -10.35 23.53 -17.91
CA ASN A 81 -11.07 24.75 -18.22
C ASN A 81 -10.88 25.73 -17.06
N THR A 82 -10.30 26.88 -17.36
CA THR A 82 -10.29 28.02 -16.44
C THR A 82 -11.71 28.56 -16.24
N GLU A 83 -11.94 29.29 -15.16
CA GLU A 83 -13.25 29.90 -14.85
C GLU A 83 -13.74 30.83 -16.00
N ASP A 84 -12.81 31.36 -16.80
CA ASP A 84 -13.08 32.21 -17.97
C ASP A 84 -13.32 31.42 -19.28
N GLY A 85 -13.34 30.09 -19.22
CA GLY A 85 -13.57 29.22 -20.38
C GLY A 85 -12.37 28.99 -21.29
N GLN A 86 -11.16 29.45 -20.92
CA GLN A 86 -9.93 29.11 -21.62
C GLN A 86 -9.37 27.76 -21.18
N LEU A 87 -8.87 26.98 -22.14
CA LEU A 87 -8.18 25.71 -21.90
C LEU A 87 -6.73 25.98 -21.48
N THR A 88 -6.34 25.44 -20.32
CA THR A 88 -4.95 25.42 -19.86
C THR A 88 -4.47 23.98 -19.75
N TYR A 89 -3.20 23.73 -20.07
CA TYR A 89 -2.60 22.41 -19.94
C TYR A 89 -1.64 22.41 -18.76
N SER A 90 -1.89 21.55 -17.77
CA SER A 90 -1.02 21.35 -16.62
C SER A 90 -0.40 19.95 -16.68
N VAL A 91 0.83 19.83 -16.21
CA VAL A 91 1.43 18.51 -15.96
C VAL A 91 0.82 17.96 -14.68
N VAL A 92 0.28 16.75 -14.76
CA VAL A 92 -0.34 16.05 -13.65
C VAL A 92 0.42 14.75 -13.40
N ASP A 93 0.71 14.49 -12.14
CA ASP A 93 1.41 13.28 -11.74
C ASP A 93 0.51 12.05 -11.88
N GLY A 94 1.08 11.00 -12.45
CA GLY A 94 0.50 9.68 -12.46
C GLY A 94 0.63 8.98 -11.12
N VAL A 95 -0.03 7.83 -10.99
CA VAL A 95 -0.14 7.07 -9.74
C VAL A 95 1.21 6.68 -9.13
N PHE A 96 2.20 6.32 -9.96
CA PHE A 96 3.52 5.91 -9.51
C PHE A 96 4.34 7.10 -8.99
N LYS A 97 4.37 8.21 -9.74
CA LYS A 97 5.09 9.43 -9.32
C LYS A 97 4.51 9.99 -8.03
N SER A 98 3.18 10.12 -7.96
CA SER A 98 2.48 10.60 -6.76
C SER A 98 2.81 9.74 -5.52
N LEU A 99 2.84 8.41 -5.66
CA LEU A 99 3.20 7.53 -4.55
C LEU A 99 4.70 7.60 -4.19
N CYS A 100 5.59 7.77 -5.17
CA CYS A 100 7.02 7.99 -4.91
C CYS A 100 7.25 9.28 -4.12
N GLU A 101 6.56 10.36 -4.47
CA GLU A 101 6.65 11.62 -3.72
C GLU A 101 6.11 11.46 -2.31
N ALA A 102 4.96 10.80 -2.13
CA ALA A 102 4.41 10.51 -0.80
C ALA A 102 5.34 9.62 0.04
N ALA A 103 6.04 8.67 -0.57
CA ALA A 103 7.02 7.81 0.10
C ALA A 103 8.33 8.56 0.44
N SER A 104 8.69 9.57 -0.36
CA SER A 104 9.89 10.39 -0.18
C SER A 104 9.67 11.59 0.73
N ALA A 105 8.42 12.01 0.94
CA ALA A 105 8.07 13.22 1.66
C ALA A 105 8.60 13.19 3.10
N GLN A 106 9.48 14.14 3.39
CA GLN A 106 10.01 14.36 4.72
C GLN A 106 9.37 15.59 5.34
N VAL A 107 9.17 15.53 6.66
CA VAL A 107 8.78 16.71 7.45
C VAL A 107 10.05 17.53 7.70
N THR A 108 10.21 18.63 6.98
CA THR A 108 11.39 19.51 7.10
C THR A 108 11.31 20.46 8.29
N LYS A 109 10.09 20.75 8.74
CA LYS A 109 9.81 21.54 9.95
C LYS A 109 8.65 20.91 10.70
N GLN A 110 8.84 20.69 12.00
CA GLN A 110 7.86 20.08 12.89
C GLN A 110 7.67 20.93 14.15
N ALA A 111 6.42 21.15 14.54
CA ALA A 111 6.05 21.70 15.85
C ALA A 111 4.97 20.83 16.51
N GLU A 112 4.79 20.99 17.82
CA GLU A 112 3.68 20.37 18.55
C GLU A 112 2.35 20.83 17.94
N ALA A 113 1.54 19.86 17.54
CA ALA A 113 0.21 20.11 17.04
C ALA A 113 -0.79 20.20 18.21
N PRO A 114 -1.93 20.90 18.04
CA PRO A 114 -2.98 20.92 19.05
C PRO A 114 -3.43 19.50 19.45
N LEU A 115 -3.84 19.30 20.70
CA LEU A 115 -4.36 17.99 21.15
C LEU A 115 -5.80 17.70 20.67
N ASP A 116 -6.53 18.74 20.24
CA ASP A 116 -7.90 18.64 19.75
C ASP A 116 -8.14 19.61 18.58
N LEU A 117 -8.82 19.10 17.54
CA LEU A 117 -9.24 19.83 16.35
C LEU A 117 -10.67 20.39 16.46
N LYS A 118 -11.42 20.02 17.50
CA LYS A 118 -12.82 20.41 17.65
C LYS A 118 -13.00 21.93 17.73
N GLY A 119 -13.88 22.46 16.88
CA GLY A 119 -14.21 23.88 16.83
C GLY A 119 -13.19 24.78 16.13
N ARG A 120 -12.13 24.18 15.56
CA ARG A 120 -11.16 24.87 14.70
C ARG A 120 -11.63 24.81 13.26
N THR A 121 -11.57 25.94 12.55
CA THR A 121 -11.80 25.96 11.12
C THR A 121 -10.49 25.67 10.40
N VAL A 122 -10.54 24.88 9.33
CA VAL A 122 -9.37 24.60 8.49
C VAL A 122 -9.50 25.35 7.18
N TRP A 123 -8.52 26.19 6.89
CA TRP A 123 -8.48 27.05 5.72
C TRP A 123 -7.49 26.50 4.69
N LYS A 124 -7.86 26.50 3.41
CA LYS A 124 -6.90 26.38 2.31
C LYS A 124 -6.32 27.76 2.06
N MET A 125 -5.00 27.88 1.95
CA MET A 125 -4.35 29.12 1.51
C MET A 125 -3.25 28.88 0.47
N SER A 126 -3.18 29.68 -0.59
CA SER A 126 -1.99 29.78 -1.43
C SER A 126 -1.03 30.84 -0.87
N LEU A 127 0.28 30.55 -0.86
CA LEU A 127 1.32 31.49 -0.45
C LEU A 127 2.31 31.69 -1.61
N GLY A 128 2.10 32.75 -2.40
CA GLY A 128 2.83 32.93 -3.65
C GLY A 128 2.39 31.97 -4.76
N ASN A 129 2.76 32.28 -5.99
CA ASN A 129 2.69 31.34 -7.10
C ASN A 129 3.98 30.50 -7.13
N THR A 130 3.88 29.17 -7.06
CA THR A 130 5.04 28.27 -7.03
C THR A 130 5.98 28.45 -8.22
N LEU A 131 5.46 28.92 -9.36
CA LEU A 131 6.22 29.12 -10.60
C LEU A 131 6.38 30.60 -11.00
N GLY A 132 5.95 31.53 -10.13
CA GLY A 132 5.94 32.97 -10.39
C GLY A 132 7.11 33.71 -9.77
N SER A 133 7.19 35.02 -10.05
CA SER A 133 8.16 35.93 -9.42
C SER A 133 7.99 36.06 -7.91
N ASP A 134 6.87 35.58 -7.37
CA ASP A 134 6.50 35.58 -5.95
C ASP A 134 6.62 34.20 -5.29
N ALA A 135 7.32 33.24 -5.92
CA ALA A 135 7.57 31.91 -5.32
C ALA A 135 8.30 31.99 -3.96
N TYR A 136 9.13 33.01 -3.76
CA TYR A 136 9.88 33.25 -2.52
C TYR A 136 8.98 33.56 -1.31
N ILE A 137 7.72 33.97 -1.53
CA ILE A 137 6.77 34.32 -0.46
C ILE A 137 6.53 33.15 0.47
N PHE A 138 6.52 31.92 -0.07
CA PHE A 138 6.36 30.72 0.75
C PHE A 138 7.53 30.55 1.71
N ASP A 139 8.77 30.55 1.21
CA ASP A 139 9.96 30.35 2.03
C ASP A 139 10.04 31.43 3.13
N GLU A 140 9.75 32.69 2.77
CA GLU A 140 9.68 33.79 3.73
C GLU A 140 8.62 33.55 4.82
N CYS A 141 7.41 33.13 4.45
CA CYS A 141 6.34 32.81 5.39
C CYS A 141 6.73 31.68 6.33
N ILE A 142 7.39 30.63 5.82
CA ILE A 142 7.89 29.50 6.62
C ILE A 142 8.95 29.95 7.62
N ASP A 143 9.91 30.76 7.18
CA ASP A 143 11.04 31.21 7.99
C ASP A 143 10.60 32.19 9.08
N LYS A 144 9.79 33.19 8.72
CA LYS A 144 9.36 34.25 9.63
C LYS A 144 8.15 33.88 10.49
N GLY A 145 7.48 32.76 10.21
CA GLY A 145 6.38 32.25 11.04
C GLY A 145 5.09 33.06 10.89
N TYR A 146 4.71 33.39 9.65
CA TYR A 146 3.46 34.06 9.34
C TYR A 146 2.88 33.58 8.00
N ALA A 147 1.63 33.94 7.72
CA ALA A 147 1.01 33.78 6.42
C ALA A 147 0.68 35.16 5.83
N LEU A 148 0.89 35.30 4.51
CA LEU A 148 0.63 36.53 3.76
C LEU A 148 -0.42 36.30 2.68
N LEU A 149 -1.39 37.20 2.58
CA LEU A 149 -2.40 37.17 1.51
C LEU A 149 -1.98 38.10 0.35
N GLY A 150 -2.00 37.59 -0.88
CA GLY A 150 -1.68 38.35 -2.10
C GLY A 150 -2.79 39.26 -2.63
N TYR A 151 -3.88 39.42 -1.88
CA TYR A 151 -5.02 40.28 -2.18
C TYR A 151 -5.11 41.40 -1.14
N GLY A 152 -5.62 42.58 -1.55
CA GLY A 152 -5.73 43.75 -0.69
C GLY A 152 -4.55 44.71 -0.74
N GLY A 153 -3.48 44.34 -1.44
CA GLY A 153 -2.31 45.20 -1.59
C GLY A 153 -1.72 45.64 -0.25
N LEU A 154 -1.30 46.90 -0.20
CA LEU A 154 -0.80 47.57 1.02
C LEU A 154 -1.90 48.34 1.77
N VAL A 155 -3.17 48.11 1.43
CA VAL A 155 -4.29 48.74 2.14
C VAL A 155 -4.38 48.17 3.54
N ASP A 156 -4.48 49.05 4.54
CA ASP A 156 -4.69 48.64 5.93
C ASP A 156 -6.18 48.41 6.20
N PHE A 157 -6.54 47.16 6.52
CA PHE A 157 -7.90 46.75 6.88
C PHE A 157 -8.10 46.60 8.39
N SER A 158 -7.17 47.10 9.21
CA SER A 158 -7.24 46.99 10.66
C SER A 158 -8.51 47.63 11.21
N GLY A 159 -9.22 46.89 12.06
CA GLY A 159 -10.47 47.36 12.69
C GLY A 159 -11.74 47.16 11.85
N SER A 160 -11.63 46.66 10.60
CA SER A 160 -12.80 46.27 9.80
C SER A 160 -13.54 45.09 10.44
N LYS A 161 -14.87 45.17 10.51
CA LYS A 161 -15.73 44.15 11.15
C LYS A 161 -16.70 43.50 10.16
N THR A 162 -16.99 44.18 9.05
CA THR A 162 -17.96 43.75 8.05
C THR A 162 -17.35 43.74 6.66
N ARG A 163 -17.99 43.01 5.72
CA ARG A 163 -17.60 43.05 4.31
C ARG A 163 -17.69 44.47 3.73
N ASP A 164 -18.67 45.26 4.16
CA ASP A 164 -18.83 46.65 3.71
C ASP A 164 -17.68 47.55 4.20
N ASP A 165 -17.13 47.30 5.39
CA ASP A 165 -15.92 48.00 5.86
C ASP A 165 -14.72 47.72 4.94
N ILE A 166 -14.57 46.46 4.49
CA ILE A 166 -13.50 46.07 3.56
C ILE A 166 -13.67 46.80 2.22
N ILE A 167 -14.89 46.81 1.66
CA ILE A 167 -15.19 47.52 0.40
C ILE A 167 -14.88 49.02 0.55
N LYS A 168 -15.28 49.62 1.67
CA LYS A 168 -15.01 51.04 1.94
C LYS A 168 -13.50 51.31 2.02
N ARG A 169 -12.73 50.46 2.69
CA ARG A 169 -11.26 50.59 2.78
C ARG A 169 -10.58 50.55 1.40
N PHE A 170 -11.04 49.69 0.50
CA PHE A 170 -10.57 49.70 -0.88
C PHE A 170 -10.90 51.01 -1.60
N GLN A 171 -12.13 51.51 -1.45
CA GLN A 171 -12.57 52.77 -2.05
C GLN A 171 -11.77 53.97 -1.52
N ASP A 172 -11.55 54.03 -0.20
CA ASP A 172 -10.76 55.08 0.46
C ASP A 172 -9.29 55.06 -0.01
N ALA A 173 -8.77 53.88 -0.37
CA ALA A 173 -7.45 53.70 -0.97
C ALA A 173 -7.41 53.94 -2.49
N GLY A 174 -8.50 54.44 -3.08
CA GLY A 174 -8.59 54.75 -4.51
C GLY A 174 -8.75 53.53 -5.42
N THR A 175 -9.08 52.36 -4.87
CA THR A 175 -9.26 51.11 -5.62
C THR A 175 -10.75 50.78 -5.75
N ALA A 176 -11.30 50.87 -6.96
CA ALA A 176 -12.68 50.49 -7.22
C ALA A 176 -12.79 48.96 -7.41
N VAL A 177 -13.39 48.27 -6.44
CA VAL A 177 -13.65 46.82 -6.49
C VAL A 177 -15.15 46.54 -6.52
N ALA A 178 -15.57 45.59 -7.36
CA ALA A 178 -16.95 45.12 -7.38
C ALA A 178 -17.31 44.45 -6.04
N LYS A 179 -18.56 44.60 -5.59
CA LYS A 179 -19.00 44.08 -4.28
C LYS A 179 -18.85 42.56 -4.15
N ASP A 180 -18.96 41.84 -5.25
CA ASP A 180 -18.87 40.39 -5.41
C ASP A 180 -17.49 39.90 -5.86
N ALA A 181 -16.53 40.81 -6.08
CA ALA A 181 -15.17 40.46 -6.49
C ALA A 181 -14.53 39.46 -5.50
N TYR A 182 -13.78 38.49 -6.06
CA TYR A 182 -13.11 37.47 -5.27
C TYR A 182 -12.07 38.07 -4.31
N GLU A 183 -11.38 39.13 -4.70
CA GLU A 183 -10.44 39.88 -3.84
C GLU A 183 -11.11 40.36 -2.54
N VAL A 184 -12.31 40.93 -2.62
CA VAL A 184 -13.07 41.35 -1.44
C VAL A 184 -13.41 40.13 -0.56
N THR A 185 -13.74 38.99 -1.17
CA THR A 185 -14.01 37.74 -0.45
C THR A 185 -12.78 37.16 0.23
N ALA A 186 -11.62 37.17 -0.43
CA ALA A 186 -10.35 36.71 0.13
C ALA A 186 -9.93 37.59 1.32
N VAL A 187 -9.93 38.92 1.16
CA VAL A 187 -9.59 39.86 2.23
C VAL A 187 -10.58 39.77 3.39
N THR A 188 -11.89 39.72 3.11
CA THR A 188 -12.92 39.54 4.16
C THR A 188 -12.67 38.26 4.95
N THR A 189 -12.34 37.16 4.27
CA THR A 189 -12.08 35.87 4.92
C THR A 189 -10.84 35.94 5.81
N PHE A 190 -9.74 36.46 5.28
CA PHE A 190 -8.48 36.57 6.00
C PHE A 190 -8.54 37.55 7.18
N VAL A 191 -9.16 38.71 7.02
CA VAL A 191 -9.23 39.77 8.05
C VAL A 191 -10.27 39.45 9.11
N ILE A 192 -11.48 39.04 8.70
CA ILE A 192 -12.65 38.97 9.60
C ILE A 192 -12.96 37.54 10.05
N LYS A 193 -12.87 36.54 9.14
CA LYS A 193 -13.33 35.17 9.45
C LYS A 193 -12.26 34.31 10.10
N MET A 194 -11.03 34.37 9.62
CA MET A 194 -9.90 33.63 10.20
C MET A 194 -9.57 34.16 11.60
N LYS A 195 -9.34 33.25 12.54
CA LYS A 195 -9.04 33.59 13.93
C LYS A 195 -7.88 32.75 14.48
N ALA A 196 -7.32 33.19 15.60
CA ALA A 196 -6.32 32.41 16.31
C ALA A 196 -6.91 31.06 16.74
N GLY A 197 -6.14 29.99 16.55
CA GLY A 197 -6.56 28.61 16.73
C GLY A 197 -7.09 27.93 15.47
N ASP A 198 -7.41 28.66 14.40
CA ASP A 198 -7.71 28.03 13.12
C ASP A 198 -6.46 27.38 12.52
N LEU A 199 -6.67 26.39 11.65
CA LEU A 199 -5.60 25.77 10.88
C LEU A 199 -5.56 26.31 9.45
N VAL A 200 -4.37 26.32 8.87
CA VAL A 200 -4.15 26.67 7.47
C VAL A 200 -3.35 25.57 6.77
N VAL A 201 -3.88 25.09 5.65
CA VAL A 201 -3.25 24.15 4.73
C VAL A 201 -2.74 24.94 3.54
N VAL A 202 -1.42 24.97 3.37
CA VAL A 202 -0.77 25.68 2.27
C VAL A 202 -0.62 24.74 1.08
N THR A 203 -1.26 25.09 -0.04
CA THR A 203 -1.21 24.24 -1.23
C THR A 203 0.02 24.53 -2.10
N ASP A 204 0.31 23.57 -2.96
CA ASP A 204 1.27 23.67 -4.05
C ASP A 204 0.53 23.30 -5.34
N GLY A 205 0.00 24.32 -6.01
CA GLY A 205 -1.04 24.14 -7.03
C GLY A 205 -2.34 23.54 -6.46
N ASN A 206 -3.09 22.84 -7.32
CA ASN A 206 -4.37 22.19 -6.97
C ASN A 206 -4.23 20.74 -6.53
N MET A 207 -3.10 20.11 -6.88
CA MET A 207 -2.90 18.68 -6.74
C MET A 207 -2.05 18.31 -5.53
N LYS A 208 -1.40 19.28 -4.88
CA LYS A 208 -0.50 19.04 -3.75
C LYS A 208 -0.66 20.07 -2.65
N PHE A 209 -0.14 19.74 -1.47
CA PHE A 209 0.03 20.66 -0.36
C PHE A 209 1.39 20.49 0.29
N ARG A 210 1.92 21.58 0.84
CA ARG A 210 3.32 21.66 1.29
C ARG A 210 3.50 22.10 2.73
N ALA A 211 2.46 22.65 3.37
CA ALA A 211 2.52 22.96 4.80
C ALA A 211 1.16 22.92 5.49
N ILE A 212 1.19 22.68 6.80
CA ILE A 212 0.06 22.82 7.71
C ILE A 212 0.52 23.71 8.87
N GLY A 213 -0.24 24.76 9.17
CA GLY A 213 0.06 25.70 10.25
C GLY A 213 -1.16 26.01 11.11
N GLU A 214 -0.90 26.46 12.33
CA GLU A 214 -1.90 27.03 13.24
C GLU A 214 -1.80 28.55 13.23
N ILE A 215 -2.91 29.25 13.03
CA ILE A 215 -2.96 30.71 13.16
C ILE A 215 -2.81 31.06 14.64
N THR A 216 -1.75 31.81 14.99
CA THR A 216 -1.45 32.16 16.39
C THR A 216 -1.82 33.58 16.77
N GLY A 217 -2.00 34.47 15.79
CA GLY A 217 -2.19 35.90 16.03
C GLY A 217 -3.36 36.53 15.28
N ALA A 218 -3.72 37.72 15.73
CA ALA A 218 -4.66 38.59 15.04
C ALA A 218 -4.08 39.09 13.70
N TYR A 219 -4.98 39.56 12.83
CA TYR A 219 -4.59 40.24 11.59
C TYR A 219 -3.71 41.46 11.87
N GLN A 220 -2.70 41.64 11.03
CA GLN A 220 -1.83 42.81 11.01
C GLN A 220 -1.64 43.26 9.56
N SER A 221 -1.70 44.56 9.33
CA SER A 221 -1.19 45.17 8.09
C SER A 221 0.30 45.39 8.23
N ILE A 222 1.09 44.89 7.28
CA ILE A 222 2.53 45.09 7.22
C ILE A 222 2.89 45.93 6.00
N LYS A 223 3.85 46.83 6.19
CA LYS A 223 4.43 47.58 5.08
C LYS A 223 5.48 46.71 4.39
N ARG A 224 5.41 46.64 3.07
CA ARG A 224 6.36 45.89 2.23
C ARG A 224 6.94 46.76 1.10
N ASP A 225 6.99 48.07 1.33
CA ASP A 225 7.42 49.08 0.36
C ASP A 225 8.86 48.81 -0.16
N GLU A 226 9.71 48.20 0.67
CA GLU A 226 11.10 47.88 0.33
C GLU A 226 11.25 46.57 -0.47
N GLN A 227 10.25 45.68 -0.43
CA GLN A 227 10.26 44.39 -1.13
C GLN A 227 9.68 44.48 -2.54
N GLY A 228 8.98 45.58 -2.86
CA GLY A 228 8.39 45.82 -4.18
C GLY A 228 7.20 44.90 -4.51
N ASP A 229 6.63 44.23 -3.52
CA ASP A 229 5.47 43.34 -3.64
C ASP A 229 4.22 43.94 -2.96
N THR A 230 3.07 43.29 -3.15
CA THR A 230 1.76 43.75 -2.68
C THR A 230 1.18 42.90 -1.53
N TYR A 231 2.00 42.08 -0.86
CA TYR A 231 1.57 41.16 0.20
C TYR A 231 1.44 41.85 1.58
N GLY A 232 0.61 42.89 1.69
CA GLY A 232 0.49 43.71 2.90
C GLY A 232 -0.33 43.10 4.05
N GLN A 233 -0.94 41.93 3.85
CA GLN A 233 -1.91 41.35 4.78
C GLN A 233 -1.30 40.15 5.50
N CYS A 234 -1.13 40.24 6.83
CA CYS A 234 -0.35 39.28 7.60
C CYS A 234 -1.11 38.69 8.81
N ARG A 235 -0.84 37.42 9.12
CA ARG A 235 -1.17 36.76 10.39
C ARG A 235 -0.02 35.89 10.84
N THR A 236 0.29 35.88 12.14
CA THR A 236 1.31 34.96 12.66
C THR A 236 0.82 33.52 12.63
N VAL A 237 1.71 32.61 12.26
CA VAL A 237 1.44 31.19 12.06
C VAL A 237 2.53 30.36 12.69
N ARG A 238 2.12 29.35 13.46
CA ARG A 238 3.00 28.27 13.88
C ARG A 238 2.91 27.14 12.87
N TRP A 239 3.96 26.95 12.10
CA TRP A 239 4.05 25.86 11.13
C TRP A 239 4.18 24.51 11.85
N LEU A 240 3.12 23.72 11.80
CA LEU A 240 3.03 22.41 12.45
C LEU A 240 3.80 21.37 11.65
N ARG A 241 3.61 21.37 10.33
CA ARG A 241 4.28 20.47 9.38
C ARG A 241 4.64 21.26 8.12
N VAL A 242 5.84 21.04 7.61
CA VAL A 242 6.27 21.48 6.27
C VAL A 242 6.86 20.27 5.57
N TYR A 243 6.45 20.02 4.33
CA TYR A 243 6.79 18.82 3.58
C TYR A 243 7.72 19.13 2.41
N LYS A 244 8.72 18.27 2.19
CA LYS A 244 9.53 18.27 0.98
C LYS A 244 9.84 16.83 0.54
N PRO A 245 9.47 16.41 -0.69
CA PRO A 245 8.58 17.11 -1.63
C PRO A 245 7.17 17.35 -1.06
N SER A 246 6.38 18.19 -1.74
CA SER A 246 4.97 18.42 -1.43
C SER A 246 4.17 17.10 -1.45
N LEU A 247 3.16 17.00 -0.58
CA LEU A 247 2.30 15.82 -0.51
C LEU A 247 1.13 15.92 -1.50
N PRO A 248 0.72 14.81 -2.14
CA PRO A 248 -0.48 14.76 -2.97
C PRO A 248 -1.75 15.12 -2.18
N PHE A 249 -2.74 15.76 -2.83
CA PHE A 249 -3.97 16.20 -2.19
C PHE A 249 -4.74 15.05 -1.52
N ASP A 250 -4.67 13.84 -2.07
CA ASP A 250 -5.38 12.66 -1.59
C ASP A 250 -4.87 12.12 -0.24
N GLN A 251 -3.75 12.66 0.25
CA GLN A 251 -3.25 12.47 1.62
C GLN A 251 -4.00 13.31 2.65
N LEU A 252 -4.93 14.18 2.24
CA LEU A 252 -5.71 15.03 3.13
C LEU A 252 -7.17 15.23 2.69
N MET A 253 -7.41 15.26 1.39
CA MET A 253 -8.68 15.62 0.77
C MET A 253 -9.25 14.45 -0.04
N THR A 254 -10.57 14.45 -0.26
CA THR A 254 -11.26 13.49 -1.15
C THR A 254 -11.33 13.99 -2.60
N LYS A 255 -11.11 15.29 -2.83
CA LYS A 255 -11.11 15.96 -4.13
C LYS A 255 -9.96 16.97 -4.20
N GLN A 256 -9.52 17.29 -5.41
CA GLN A 256 -8.48 18.29 -5.65
C GLN A 256 -8.86 19.67 -5.10
N PHE A 257 -7.86 20.48 -4.77
CA PHE A 257 -8.08 21.85 -4.31
C PHE A 257 -8.59 22.72 -5.47
N SER A 258 -9.44 23.70 -5.17
CA SER A 258 -9.80 24.75 -6.14
C SER A 258 -8.68 25.78 -6.31
N GLN A 259 -8.68 26.47 -7.45
CA GLN A 259 -7.75 27.57 -7.78
C GLN A 259 -7.88 28.79 -6.86
N ARG A 260 -8.97 28.89 -6.08
CA ARG A 260 -9.19 29.99 -5.13
C ARG A 260 -8.05 30.05 -4.11
N THR A 261 -7.46 31.23 -3.94
CA THR A 261 -6.33 31.46 -3.02
C THR A 261 -6.69 31.10 -1.58
N LEU A 262 -7.84 31.54 -1.09
CA LEU A 262 -8.30 31.33 0.28
C LEU A 262 -9.77 30.90 0.32
N TYR A 263 -10.04 29.79 1.01
CA TYR A 263 -11.41 29.32 1.32
C TYR A 263 -11.39 28.32 2.48
N GLU A 264 -12.54 28.13 3.12
CA GLU A 264 -12.75 27.10 4.15
C GLU A 264 -12.79 25.72 3.51
N LEU A 265 -11.99 24.79 4.03
CA LEU A 265 -12.06 23.39 3.63
C LEU A 265 -13.22 22.73 4.38
N SER A 266 -14.22 22.25 3.63
CA SER A 266 -15.41 21.68 4.24
C SER A 266 -15.12 20.29 4.84
N PRO A 267 -15.73 19.93 5.98
CA PRO A 267 -15.59 18.60 6.59
C PRO A 267 -15.99 17.44 5.66
N GLY A 268 -16.85 17.68 4.67
CA GLY A 268 -17.24 16.66 3.69
C GLY A 268 -16.21 16.43 2.56
N SER A 269 -15.26 17.35 2.39
CA SER A 269 -14.19 17.23 1.38
C SER A 269 -12.83 16.88 1.99
N MET A 270 -12.66 17.10 3.30
CA MET A 270 -11.45 16.80 4.04
C MET A 270 -11.60 15.51 4.84
N ASP A 271 -10.53 14.72 4.85
CA ASP A 271 -10.42 13.52 5.68
C ASP A 271 -9.78 13.89 7.03
N MET A 272 -10.62 13.97 8.07
CA MET A 272 -10.16 14.35 9.41
C MET A 272 -9.22 13.32 10.03
N GLU A 273 -9.38 12.03 9.72
CA GLU A 273 -8.47 10.99 10.23
C GLU A 273 -7.08 11.14 9.64
N LYS A 274 -6.99 11.46 8.34
CA LYS A 274 -5.72 11.78 7.69
C LYS A 274 -5.06 13.02 8.26
N LEU A 275 -5.83 14.08 8.52
CA LEU A 275 -5.30 15.29 9.14
C LEU A 275 -4.73 15.00 10.54
N GLU A 276 -5.45 14.24 11.36
CA GLU A 276 -4.99 13.81 12.68
C GLU A 276 -3.72 12.95 12.59
N ALA A 277 -3.65 12.05 11.60
CA ALA A 277 -2.46 11.22 11.36
C ALA A 277 -1.24 12.06 10.95
N LEU A 278 -1.40 13.03 10.04
CA LEU A 278 -0.34 13.95 9.61
C LEU A 278 0.18 14.81 10.78
N LEU A 279 -0.74 15.25 11.64
CA LEU A 279 -0.42 16.01 12.85
C LEU A 279 0.04 15.13 14.03
N GLN A 280 0.04 13.80 13.85
CA GLN A 280 0.39 12.81 14.87
C GLN A 280 -0.47 12.93 16.15
N MET A 281 -1.72 13.36 16.01
CA MET A 281 -2.67 13.56 17.12
C MET A 281 -3.20 12.24 17.68
N LYS A 282 -3.25 11.19 16.84
CA LYS A 282 -3.51 9.81 17.25
C LYS A 282 -2.20 9.03 17.21
N SER A 283 -1.51 8.95 18.33
CA SER A 283 -0.88 7.68 18.65
C SER A 283 -2.00 6.63 18.72
N PRO A 284 -1.82 5.39 18.22
CA PRO A 284 -2.80 4.35 18.49
C PRO A 284 -3.04 4.34 19.99
N SER A 285 -4.31 4.24 20.37
CA SER A 285 -4.76 4.14 21.75
C SER A 285 -4.01 3.00 22.45
N ALA A 286 -2.85 3.32 23.02
CA ALA A 286 -2.32 2.64 24.18
C ALA A 286 -3.33 2.98 25.26
N GLY A 287 -4.31 2.09 25.43
CA GLY A 287 -5.23 2.15 26.54
C GLY A 287 -4.44 2.48 27.79
N THR A 288 -4.95 3.45 28.54
CA THR A 288 -4.42 3.96 29.79
C THR A 288 -3.82 2.82 30.63
N ARG A 289 -2.51 2.64 30.51
CA ARG A 289 -1.70 1.89 31.45
C ARG A 289 -0.52 2.79 31.73
N ALA A 290 -0.42 3.21 32.98
CA ALA A 290 0.75 3.88 33.51
C ALA A 290 2.03 3.19 33.01
N PRO A 291 3.13 3.91 32.75
CA PRO A 291 4.39 3.31 32.39
C PRO A 291 4.79 2.36 33.52
N SER A 292 4.66 1.05 33.31
CA SER A 292 5.39 0.10 34.12
C SER A 292 6.84 0.22 33.67
N ASP A 293 7.69 0.84 34.48
CA ASP A 293 9.15 1.03 34.35
C ASP A 293 9.96 -0.29 34.30
N VAL A 294 9.39 -1.33 33.71
CA VAL A 294 9.87 -2.71 33.74
C VAL A 294 10.12 -3.20 32.30
N PRO A 295 11.38 -3.35 31.88
CA PRO A 295 11.77 -3.60 30.48
C PRO A 295 11.54 -5.04 29.97
N TYR A 296 10.94 -5.92 30.80
CA TYR A 296 10.68 -7.32 30.50
C TYR A 296 9.22 -7.65 30.79
N ARG A 297 8.59 -8.52 29.97
CA ARG A 297 7.19 -8.92 30.16
C ARG A 297 7.07 -10.34 30.69
N VAL A 298 6.15 -10.57 31.63
CA VAL A 298 5.82 -11.93 32.10
C VAL A 298 5.34 -12.78 30.93
N GLY A 299 5.91 -13.98 30.78
CA GLY A 299 5.68 -14.91 29.68
C GLY A 299 6.69 -14.80 28.53
N GLU A 300 7.52 -13.74 28.48
CA GLU A 300 8.57 -13.57 27.47
C GLU A 300 9.68 -14.63 27.65
N VAL A 301 10.27 -15.10 26.54
CA VAL A 301 11.28 -16.17 26.57
C VAL A 301 12.64 -15.66 26.08
N PHE A 302 13.70 -15.92 26.84
CA PHE A 302 15.08 -15.53 26.54
C PHE A 302 16.01 -16.76 26.45
N GLY A 303 17.02 -16.67 25.59
CA GLY A 303 18.03 -17.73 25.41
C GLY A 303 17.45 -19.09 25.02
N ARG A 304 18.04 -20.18 25.53
CA ARG A 304 17.60 -21.57 25.29
C ARG A 304 16.39 -21.97 26.14
N ALA A 305 15.30 -21.18 26.12
CA ALA A 305 14.02 -21.41 26.81
C ALA A 305 13.90 -20.98 28.29
N TYR A 306 14.49 -19.84 28.68
CA TYR A 306 14.21 -19.22 29.97
C TYR A 306 12.96 -18.35 29.86
N SER A 307 11.91 -18.56 30.67
CA SER A 307 10.69 -17.76 30.60
C SER A 307 10.56 -16.78 31.78
N VAL A 308 10.15 -15.54 31.51
CA VAL A 308 9.93 -14.53 32.56
C VAL A 308 8.69 -14.91 33.35
N THR A 309 8.85 -15.13 34.65
CA THR A 309 7.75 -15.43 35.58
C THR A 309 7.29 -14.19 36.33
N LYS A 310 8.21 -13.25 36.58
CA LYS A 310 7.92 -11.97 37.21
C LYS A 310 8.93 -10.93 36.78
N ALA A 311 8.47 -9.70 36.55
CA ALA A 311 9.34 -8.57 36.27
C ALA A 311 8.84 -7.35 37.05
N SER A 312 9.74 -6.68 37.75
CA SER A 312 9.47 -5.48 38.54
C SER A 312 10.62 -4.47 38.39
N ALA A 313 10.51 -3.29 39.01
CA ALA A 313 11.57 -2.28 38.97
C ALA A 313 12.88 -2.76 39.62
N ASP A 314 12.80 -3.72 40.56
CA ASP A 314 13.91 -4.18 41.40
C ASP A 314 14.43 -5.57 41.03
N VAL A 315 13.56 -6.47 40.58
CA VAL A 315 13.89 -7.89 40.34
C VAL A 315 13.23 -8.41 39.06
N LEU A 316 13.97 -9.23 38.32
CA LEU A 316 13.52 -10.07 37.21
C LEU A 316 13.64 -11.56 37.61
N GLU A 317 12.53 -12.28 37.63
CA GLU A 317 12.48 -13.71 37.91
C GLU A 317 12.20 -14.50 36.62
N LEU A 318 13.00 -15.54 36.39
CA LEU A 318 12.98 -16.40 35.22
C LEU A 318 12.83 -17.86 35.65
N LYS A 319 12.01 -18.62 34.91
CA LYS A 319 11.98 -20.09 34.99
C LYS A 319 12.99 -20.66 34.01
N LYS A 320 13.88 -21.51 34.50
CA LYS A 320 14.88 -22.23 33.71
C LYS A 320 14.21 -23.35 32.89
N PRO A 321 14.84 -23.83 31.81
CA PRO A 321 14.34 -24.97 31.03
C PRO A 321 14.15 -26.25 31.85
N ASN A 322 14.94 -26.43 32.92
CA ASN A 322 14.85 -27.58 33.83
C ASN A 322 13.83 -27.39 34.97
N GLY A 323 13.01 -26.33 34.92
CA GLY A 323 11.92 -26.07 35.87
C GLY A 323 12.29 -25.23 37.09
N ASN A 324 13.57 -25.05 37.41
CA ASN A 324 14.02 -24.23 38.55
C ASN A 324 13.85 -22.73 38.29
N GLU A 325 13.68 -21.94 39.34
CA GLU A 325 13.59 -20.48 39.25
C GLU A 325 14.95 -19.80 39.41
N LEU A 326 15.10 -18.62 38.83
CA LEU A 326 16.29 -17.78 38.86
C LEU A 326 15.88 -16.31 38.96
N ALA A 327 16.47 -15.56 39.88
CA ALA A 327 16.20 -14.13 40.02
C ALA A 327 17.47 -13.31 39.75
N PHE A 328 17.31 -12.21 39.02
CA PHE A 328 18.33 -11.19 38.82
C PHE A 328 17.86 -9.85 39.38
N SER A 329 18.75 -9.12 40.04
CA SER A 329 18.49 -7.73 40.38
C SER A 329 18.48 -6.86 39.13
N MET A 330 17.43 -6.05 38.96
CA MET A 330 17.36 -5.06 37.87
C MET A 330 18.48 -4.03 37.94
N ARG A 331 18.99 -3.73 39.14
CA ARG A 331 20.15 -2.84 39.33
C ARG A 331 21.40 -3.43 38.66
N MET A 332 21.62 -4.74 38.81
CA MET A 332 22.75 -5.44 38.20
C MET A 332 22.66 -5.42 36.67
N LEU A 333 21.49 -5.71 36.12
CA LEU A 333 21.26 -5.73 34.67
C LEU A 333 21.41 -4.33 34.05
N LYS A 334 20.88 -3.29 34.71
CA LYS A 334 21.06 -1.89 34.29
C LYS A 334 22.52 -1.46 34.34
N LEU A 335 23.26 -1.83 35.38
CA LEU A 335 24.69 -1.50 35.50
C LEU A 335 25.52 -2.16 34.38
N LEU A 336 25.26 -3.42 34.05
CA LEU A 336 25.88 -4.08 32.88
C LEU A 336 25.52 -3.38 31.58
N ALA A 337 24.26 -3.00 31.39
CA ALA A 337 23.82 -2.25 30.22
C ALA A 337 24.50 -0.87 30.12
N ASP A 338 24.71 -0.18 31.24
CA ASP A 338 25.40 1.12 31.26
C ASP A 338 26.88 1.01 30.91
N TYR A 339 27.58 -0.05 31.32
CA TYR A 339 28.94 -0.32 30.85
C TYR A 339 28.97 -0.57 29.34
N VAL A 340 27.96 -1.28 28.80
CA VAL A 340 27.87 -1.53 27.36
C VAL A 340 27.54 -0.25 26.57
N ARG A 341 26.63 0.60 27.06
CA ARG A 341 26.31 1.89 26.41
C ARG A 341 27.49 2.85 26.41
N ARG A 342 28.32 2.83 27.44
CA ARG A 342 29.53 3.65 27.54
C ARG A 342 30.70 3.12 26.71
N GLY A 343 30.59 1.88 26.20
CA GLY A 343 31.65 1.22 25.44
C GLY A 343 32.75 0.58 26.29
N ASP A 344 32.58 0.56 27.63
CA ASP A 344 33.53 -0.07 28.57
C ASP A 344 33.48 -1.61 28.47
N LEU A 345 32.33 -2.16 28.06
CA LEU A 345 32.09 -3.58 27.81
C LEU A 345 31.37 -3.78 26.47
N THR A 346 31.61 -4.92 25.82
CA THR A 346 30.76 -5.41 24.73
C THR A 346 29.85 -6.54 25.22
N ILE A 347 28.80 -6.86 24.47
CA ILE A 347 27.96 -8.05 24.77
C ILE A 347 28.80 -9.34 24.71
N GLU A 348 29.80 -9.40 23.83
CA GLU A 348 30.70 -10.54 23.71
C GLU A 348 31.61 -10.67 24.95
N ASP A 349 32.03 -9.56 25.57
CA ASP A 349 32.80 -9.61 26.83
C ASP A 349 32.01 -10.27 27.97
N ILE A 350 30.68 -10.06 28.02
CA ILE A 350 29.79 -10.72 29.00
C ILE A 350 29.73 -12.22 28.70
N LYS A 351 29.60 -12.58 27.42
CA LYS A 351 29.52 -13.98 26.97
C LYS A 351 30.81 -14.77 27.21
N GLU A 352 31.96 -14.14 26.98
CA GLU A 352 33.31 -14.72 27.15
C GLU A 352 33.87 -14.58 28.58
N LYS A 353 33.06 -14.07 29.54
CA LYS A 353 33.44 -13.92 30.96
C LYS A 353 34.60 -12.96 31.22
N ARG A 354 34.82 -11.99 30.33
CA ARG A 354 35.87 -10.95 30.43
C ARG A 354 35.45 -9.69 31.18
N VAL A 355 34.26 -9.66 31.75
CA VAL A 355 33.69 -8.47 32.42
C VAL A 355 34.66 -7.89 33.46
N PHE A 356 35.23 -8.71 34.32
CA PHE A 356 36.10 -8.26 35.42
C PHE A 356 37.55 -8.00 35.00
N GLU A 357 37.93 -8.41 33.79
CA GLU A 357 39.21 -8.00 33.19
C GLU A 357 39.11 -6.57 32.64
N LYS A 358 37.93 -6.21 32.11
CA LYS A 358 37.65 -4.91 31.47
C LYS A 358 37.18 -3.83 32.44
N VAL A 359 36.38 -4.21 33.44
CA VAL A 359 35.89 -3.32 34.49
C VAL A 359 36.22 -3.87 35.90
N PRO A 360 37.51 -3.90 36.28
CA PRO A 360 37.95 -4.49 37.56
C PRO A 360 37.40 -3.75 38.79
N GLU A 361 37.12 -2.45 38.66
CA GLU A 361 36.56 -1.59 39.72
C GLU A 361 35.03 -1.71 39.87
N SER A 362 34.39 -2.66 39.17
CA SER A 362 32.94 -2.82 39.19
C SER A 362 32.43 -3.40 40.53
N SER A 363 31.28 -2.92 40.97
CA SER A 363 30.57 -3.46 42.16
C SER A 363 29.73 -4.72 41.85
N LEU A 364 29.86 -5.29 40.64
CA LEU A 364 29.17 -6.52 40.22
C LEU A 364 29.80 -7.75 40.90
N GLU A 365 28.99 -8.76 41.23
CA GLU A 365 29.52 -10.01 41.79
C GLU A 365 29.99 -10.98 40.69
N PRO A 366 31.26 -11.45 40.70
CA PRO A 366 31.81 -12.29 39.65
C PRO A 366 31.08 -13.61 39.42
N TYR A 367 30.66 -14.29 40.48
CA TYR A 367 29.97 -15.57 40.38
C TYR A 367 28.58 -15.45 39.74
N LEU A 368 27.88 -14.33 39.95
CA LEU A 368 26.58 -14.08 39.34
C LEU A 368 26.69 -13.71 37.86
N VAL A 369 27.69 -12.90 37.49
CA VAL A 369 27.87 -12.50 36.08
C VAL A 369 28.47 -13.65 35.26
N ASN A 370 29.55 -14.26 35.72
CA ASN A 370 30.24 -15.34 34.98
C ASN A 370 29.49 -16.68 35.06
N GLY A 371 28.66 -16.89 36.09
CA GLY A 371 27.84 -18.10 36.25
C GLY A 371 26.63 -18.14 35.33
N TYR A 372 26.19 -16.99 34.82
CA TYR A 372 25.00 -16.84 33.96
C TYR A 372 25.30 -16.14 32.63
N ASN A 373 26.54 -16.28 32.14
CA ASN A 373 27.00 -15.74 30.85
C ASN A 373 26.24 -16.27 29.63
N ASN A 374 25.41 -17.30 29.81
CA ASN A 374 24.56 -17.88 28.77
C ASN A 374 23.20 -17.16 28.60
N ILE A 375 22.78 -16.34 29.57
CA ILE A 375 21.49 -15.63 29.55
C ILE A 375 21.64 -14.12 29.76
N LEU A 376 22.62 -13.69 30.55
CA LEU A 376 22.88 -12.27 30.80
C LEU A 376 23.15 -11.45 29.53
N PRO A 377 23.89 -11.94 28.50
CA PRO A 377 24.04 -11.19 27.25
C PRO A 377 22.71 -10.80 26.62
N ALA A 378 21.77 -11.73 26.51
CA ALA A 378 20.45 -11.48 25.91
C ALA A 378 19.59 -10.51 26.75
N LEU A 379 19.68 -10.61 28.08
CA LEU A 379 18.98 -9.69 28.98
C LEU A 379 19.57 -8.27 28.90
N VAL A 380 20.89 -8.14 28.84
CA VAL A 380 21.58 -6.86 28.75
C VAL A 380 21.40 -6.22 27.37
N GLU A 381 21.44 -7.02 26.30
CA GLU A 381 21.17 -6.58 24.92
C GLU A 381 19.78 -5.95 24.78
N ARG A 382 18.78 -6.54 25.44
CA ARG A 382 17.42 -5.97 25.53
C ARG A 382 17.40 -4.58 26.19
N LEU A 383 18.26 -4.34 27.18
CA LEU A 383 18.35 -3.05 27.85
C LEU A 383 19.13 -2.02 27.04
N THR A 384 20.15 -2.44 26.30
CA THR A 384 21.00 -1.51 25.54
C THR A 384 20.40 -1.12 24.19
N GLY A 385 19.55 -1.97 23.61
CA GLY A 385 18.97 -1.74 22.28
C GLY A 385 19.96 -1.93 21.13
N ILE A 386 21.16 -2.48 21.41
CA ILE A 386 22.25 -2.66 20.44
C ILE A 386 22.17 -4.09 19.88
N ARG A 387 22.05 -4.26 18.56
CA ARG A 387 22.17 -5.57 17.88
C ARG A 387 23.61 -5.81 17.39
N PRO A 388 24.16 -7.04 17.42
CA PRO A 388 25.50 -7.32 16.92
C PRO A 388 25.57 -7.16 15.39
N THR A 389 26.61 -6.48 14.94
CA THR A 389 26.99 -6.36 13.53
C THR A 389 27.79 -7.58 13.10
N SER A 390 27.17 -8.46 12.32
CA SER A 390 27.88 -9.45 11.49
C SER A 390 27.27 -9.46 10.09
N SER A 391 28.17 -9.50 9.12
CA SER A 391 28.04 -9.22 7.69
C SER A 391 27.07 -10.11 6.89
N VAL A 392 26.54 -9.50 5.82
CA VAL A 392 25.86 -10.09 4.64
C VAL A 392 24.48 -10.69 4.91
N ASP A 393 23.49 -9.81 5.05
CA ASP A 393 22.18 -9.87 4.39
C ASP A 393 21.38 -8.71 4.99
N ASP A 394 21.19 -7.67 4.20
CA ASP A 394 20.48 -6.46 4.59
C ASP A 394 18.99 -6.78 4.79
N ALA A 395 18.61 -7.06 6.04
CA ALA A 395 17.25 -7.42 6.40
C ALA A 395 16.85 -6.84 7.76
N GLY A 396 16.76 -5.52 7.83
CA GLY A 396 16.11 -4.79 8.92
C GLY A 396 14.57 -4.87 8.86
N PRO A 397 13.84 -4.46 9.91
CA PRO A 397 12.37 -4.31 9.82
C PRO A 397 11.99 -3.33 8.69
N PRO A 398 10.74 -3.39 8.17
CA PRO A 398 10.32 -2.51 7.08
C PRO A 398 10.59 -1.04 7.42
N PRO A 399 11.16 -0.26 6.49
CA PRO A 399 11.54 1.12 6.77
C PRO A 399 10.30 1.94 7.16
N GLN A 400 10.48 2.81 8.16
CA GLN A 400 9.44 3.75 8.58
C GLN A 400 8.94 4.53 7.34
N GLY A 401 7.62 4.54 7.11
CA GLY A 401 7.03 5.20 5.95
C GLY A 401 6.98 4.38 4.66
N ALA A 402 7.15 3.05 4.71
CA ALA A 402 6.97 2.20 3.54
C ALA A 402 5.62 2.41 2.84
N LYS A 403 5.65 2.34 1.50
CA LYS A 403 4.48 2.43 0.62
C LYS A 403 4.46 1.25 -0.34
N VAL A 404 3.28 0.75 -0.68
CA VAL A 404 3.10 -0.39 -1.59
C VAL A 404 2.24 0.03 -2.78
N LEU A 405 2.70 -0.24 -4.00
CA LEU A 405 1.91 -0.17 -5.22
C LEU A 405 1.61 -1.58 -5.72
N ILE A 406 0.33 -1.92 -5.76
CA ILE A 406 -0.16 -3.16 -6.37
C ILE A 406 -0.55 -2.86 -7.82
N ILE A 407 0.04 -3.61 -8.76
CA ILE A 407 -0.19 -3.51 -10.20
C ILE A 407 -0.82 -4.82 -10.67
N ASP A 408 -2.14 -4.83 -10.75
CA ASP A 408 -2.89 -5.99 -11.22
C ASP A 408 -2.81 -6.10 -12.75
N GLU A 409 -2.73 -7.33 -13.25
CA GLU A 409 -2.65 -7.63 -14.68
C GLU A 409 -1.48 -6.91 -15.38
N ILE A 410 -0.29 -6.94 -14.77
CA ILE A 410 0.87 -6.16 -15.21
C ILE A 410 1.24 -6.43 -16.67
N ASN A 411 0.98 -7.64 -17.19
CA ASN A 411 1.26 -8.00 -18.58
C ASN A 411 0.21 -7.50 -19.59
N ARG A 412 -0.94 -6.96 -19.16
CA ARG A 412 -1.98 -6.44 -20.09
C ARG A 412 -1.63 -5.10 -20.75
N GLY A 413 -0.67 -4.38 -20.18
CA GLY A 413 -0.10 -3.15 -20.76
C GLY A 413 1.31 -3.36 -21.30
N ASN A 414 1.78 -2.44 -22.16
CA ASN A 414 3.19 -2.39 -22.52
C ASN A 414 3.99 -1.78 -21.37
N VAL A 415 4.41 -2.62 -20.41
CA VAL A 415 5.08 -2.19 -19.17
C VAL A 415 6.32 -1.36 -19.44
N SER A 416 7.11 -1.71 -20.47
CA SER A 416 8.31 -0.94 -20.83
C SER A 416 7.97 0.48 -21.27
N ARG A 417 6.88 0.66 -22.04
CA ARG A 417 6.38 1.98 -22.43
C ARG A 417 5.76 2.75 -21.26
N VAL A 418 5.05 2.06 -20.37
CA VAL A 418 4.43 2.67 -19.19
C VAL A 418 5.47 3.20 -18.21
N LEU A 419 6.55 2.43 -17.97
CA LEU A 419 7.66 2.86 -17.11
C LEU A 419 8.59 3.87 -17.78
N GLY A 420 8.70 3.84 -19.11
CA GLY A 420 9.60 4.72 -19.86
C GLY A 420 11.04 4.65 -19.34
N GLU A 421 11.60 5.80 -18.99
CA GLU A 421 12.93 5.96 -18.41
C GLU A 421 13.07 5.40 -16.98
N LEU A 422 11.95 5.19 -16.27
CA LEU A 422 11.95 4.71 -14.89
C LEU A 422 12.28 3.23 -14.76
N ILE A 423 12.32 2.50 -15.88
CA ILE A 423 12.69 1.08 -15.90
C ILE A 423 14.03 0.82 -15.20
N THR A 424 14.97 1.75 -15.26
CA THR A 424 16.26 1.62 -14.56
C THR A 424 16.15 1.98 -13.08
N LEU A 425 15.30 2.94 -12.72
CA LEU A 425 15.17 3.46 -11.37
C LEU A 425 14.42 2.52 -10.41
N ILE A 426 13.59 1.62 -10.93
CA ILE A 426 12.92 0.63 -10.08
C ILE A 426 13.89 -0.41 -9.51
N GLU A 427 15.10 -0.53 -10.04
CA GLU A 427 16.13 -1.45 -9.55
C GLU A 427 16.59 -1.05 -8.13
N PRO A 428 16.67 -1.99 -7.16
CA PRO A 428 16.96 -1.67 -5.76
C PRO A 428 18.17 -0.76 -5.54
N SER A 429 19.30 -1.05 -6.19
CA SER A 429 20.54 -0.28 -6.05
C SER A 429 20.47 1.15 -6.61
N LYS A 430 19.53 1.40 -7.54
CA LYS A 430 19.38 2.68 -8.25
C LYS A 430 18.37 3.61 -7.59
N ARG A 431 17.72 3.17 -6.52
CA ARG A 431 16.75 3.96 -5.76
C ARG A 431 17.43 4.96 -4.83
N ALA A 432 16.75 6.08 -4.58
CA ALA A 432 17.21 7.12 -3.67
C ALA A 432 17.54 6.54 -2.28
N GLY A 433 18.67 6.98 -1.73
CA GLY A 433 19.21 6.48 -0.45
C GLY A 433 20.23 5.34 -0.59
N ASN A 434 20.39 4.74 -1.78
CA ASN A 434 21.41 3.72 -2.03
C ASN A 434 22.70 4.29 -2.62
N ALA A 435 23.80 3.52 -2.53
CA ALA A 435 25.11 3.94 -2.99
C ALA A 435 25.19 4.24 -4.51
N GLU A 436 24.39 3.53 -5.32
CA GLU A 436 24.32 3.73 -6.78
C GLU A 436 23.03 4.42 -7.22
N ALA A 437 22.43 5.25 -6.35
CA ALA A 437 21.20 5.97 -6.64
C ALA A 437 21.30 6.78 -7.95
N LEU A 438 20.23 6.74 -8.74
CA LEU A 438 20.13 7.47 -10.00
C LEU A 438 18.90 8.39 -10.01
N GLU A 439 19.02 9.45 -10.79
CA GLU A 439 17.93 10.38 -11.09
C GLU A 439 17.80 10.57 -12.60
N VAL A 440 16.56 10.69 -13.07
CA VAL A 440 16.24 11.02 -14.46
C VAL A 440 15.52 12.36 -14.53
N THR A 441 15.53 12.99 -15.70
CA THR A 441 14.72 14.18 -15.95
C THR A 441 13.45 13.77 -16.67
N LEU A 442 12.30 14.02 -16.06
CA LEU A 442 11.01 13.61 -16.62
C LEU A 442 10.64 14.46 -17.86
N PRO A 443 9.96 13.90 -18.87
CA PRO A 443 9.74 14.53 -20.15
C PRO A 443 8.72 15.68 -20.11
N TYR A 444 7.72 15.67 -19.24
CA TYR A 444 6.67 16.70 -19.22
C TYR A 444 7.03 17.81 -18.23
N SER A 445 7.29 17.47 -16.97
CA SER A 445 7.62 18.44 -15.92
C SER A 445 9.03 19.02 -16.03
N LYS A 446 9.95 18.30 -16.68
CA LYS A 446 11.40 18.60 -16.71
C LYS A 446 12.07 18.57 -15.33
N GLU A 447 11.40 17.98 -14.35
CA GLU A 447 11.92 17.82 -12.99
C GLU A 447 12.88 16.63 -12.89
N ARG A 448 13.82 16.70 -11.94
CA ARG A 448 14.63 15.55 -11.53
C ARG A 448 13.79 14.63 -10.67
N PHE A 449 13.83 13.33 -10.97
CA PHE A 449 13.04 12.33 -10.29
C PHE A 449 13.86 11.08 -9.98
N SER A 450 13.66 10.54 -8.77
CA SER A 450 14.19 9.25 -8.31
C SER A 450 13.09 8.42 -7.66
N VAL A 451 13.27 7.10 -7.66
CA VAL A 451 12.37 6.17 -6.95
C VAL A 451 12.91 5.95 -5.54
N PRO A 452 12.11 6.10 -4.47
CA PRO A 452 12.60 5.95 -3.11
C PRO A 452 12.78 4.49 -2.69
N ALA A 453 13.74 4.24 -1.78
CA ALA A 453 14.06 2.89 -1.31
C ALA A 453 12.94 2.20 -0.52
N ASN A 454 11.99 2.96 0.03
CA ASN A 454 10.87 2.46 0.85
C ASN A 454 9.57 2.22 0.03
N LEU A 455 9.61 2.32 -1.30
CA LEU A 455 8.48 1.94 -2.17
C LEU A 455 8.54 0.45 -2.52
N TYR A 456 7.43 -0.26 -2.47
CA TYR A 456 7.34 -1.66 -2.87
C TYR A 456 6.37 -1.84 -4.04
N LEU A 457 6.75 -2.66 -5.02
CA LEU A 457 5.93 -2.98 -6.19
C LEU A 457 5.51 -4.45 -6.14
N ILE A 458 4.20 -4.68 -6.22
CA ILE A 458 3.61 -6.02 -6.26
C ILE A 458 2.76 -6.14 -7.52
N GLY A 459 3.26 -6.85 -8.52
CA GLY A 459 2.54 -7.16 -9.75
C GLY A 459 1.75 -8.46 -9.65
N THR A 460 0.63 -8.57 -10.37
CA THR A 460 0.02 -9.87 -10.69
C THR A 460 0.11 -10.13 -12.20
N MET A 461 0.27 -11.39 -12.58
CA MET A 461 0.38 -11.79 -13.99
C MET A 461 -0.34 -13.12 -14.24
N ASN A 462 -1.27 -13.13 -15.19
CA ASN A 462 -1.83 -14.37 -15.72
C ASN A 462 -0.91 -14.94 -16.79
N THR A 463 -0.51 -16.21 -16.67
CA THR A 463 0.40 -16.84 -17.62
C THR A 463 -0.29 -17.44 -18.85
N ALA A 464 -1.60 -17.72 -18.78
CA ALA A 464 -2.39 -18.18 -19.92
C ALA A 464 -2.54 -17.11 -21.02
N ASP A 465 -2.42 -15.82 -20.69
CA ASP A 465 -2.66 -14.70 -21.60
C ASP A 465 -1.47 -14.50 -22.57
N ARG A 466 -1.35 -15.38 -23.57
CA ARG A 466 -0.26 -15.38 -24.57
C ARG A 466 -0.36 -14.28 -25.63
N SER A 467 -1.53 -13.65 -25.76
CA SER A 467 -1.79 -12.56 -26.73
C SER A 467 -1.24 -11.20 -26.28
N LEU A 468 -0.75 -11.11 -25.05
CA LEU A 468 -0.25 -9.88 -24.46
C LEU A 468 1.27 -9.74 -24.63
N ALA A 469 1.77 -8.50 -24.64
CA ALA A 469 3.20 -8.25 -24.71
C ALA A 469 3.90 -8.92 -23.52
N GLY A 470 4.66 -9.99 -23.80
CA GLY A 470 5.45 -10.65 -22.77
C GLY A 470 6.35 -9.64 -22.05
N LEU A 471 6.53 -9.81 -20.74
CA LEU A 471 7.39 -8.93 -19.97
C LEU A 471 8.83 -9.02 -20.54
N ASP A 472 9.36 -7.89 -21.01
CA ASP A 472 10.71 -7.80 -21.57
C ASP A 472 11.76 -8.34 -20.57
N LEU A 473 12.82 -8.96 -21.08
CA LEU A 473 13.94 -9.49 -20.31
C LEU A 473 14.52 -8.44 -19.35
N ALA A 474 14.56 -7.19 -19.81
CA ALA A 474 14.98 -6.05 -19.00
C ALA A 474 14.10 -5.86 -17.75
N LEU A 475 12.79 -6.03 -17.86
CA LEU A 475 11.90 -5.95 -16.70
C LEU A 475 12.02 -7.21 -15.84
N ARG A 476 12.13 -8.40 -16.45
CA ARG A 476 12.26 -9.65 -15.68
C ARG A 476 13.43 -9.63 -14.71
N ARG A 477 14.58 -9.07 -15.08
CA ARG A 477 15.74 -8.96 -14.15
C ARG A 477 15.52 -8.01 -12.96
N ARG A 478 14.46 -7.20 -12.95
CA ARG A 478 14.17 -6.18 -11.92
C ARG A 478 13.04 -6.58 -10.97
N PHE A 479 12.36 -7.68 -11.25
CA PHE A 479 11.30 -8.25 -10.40
C PHE A 479 11.69 -9.63 -9.91
N SER A 480 11.34 -9.94 -8.67
CA SER A 480 11.33 -11.30 -8.16
C SER A 480 10.01 -11.98 -8.59
N PHE A 481 10.09 -13.19 -9.12
CA PHE A 481 8.90 -13.92 -9.59
C PHE A 481 8.51 -14.96 -8.55
N ARG A 482 7.29 -14.86 -8.03
CA ARG A 482 6.71 -15.85 -7.11
C ARG A 482 5.57 -16.56 -7.83
N GLU A 483 5.77 -17.84 -8.10
CA GLU A 483 4.77 -18.68 -8.75
C GLU A 483 3.61 -18.96 -7.79
N MET A 484 2.40 -18.88 -8.33
CA MET A 484 1.13 -19.17 -7.67
C MET A 484 0.46 -20.32 -8.43
N PRO A 485 0.87 -21.58 -8.16
CA PRO A 485 0.31 -22.74 -8.85
C PRO A 485 -1.14 -23.01 -8.38
N PRO A 486 -1.92 -23.78 -9.15
CA PRO A 486 -3.15 -24.39 -8.65
C PRO A 486 -2.89 -25.18 -7.36
N ARG A 487 -3.84 -25.09 -6.42
CA ARG A 487 -3.76 -25.72 -5.09
C ARG A 487 -5.05 -26.51 -4.82
N PRO A 488 -5.26 -27.61 -5.56
CA PRO A 488 -6.45 -28.43 -5.40
C PRO A 488 -6.53 -29.09 -4.01
N ASP A 489 -5.42 -29.20 -3.29
CA ASP A 489 -5.35 -29.65 -1.91
C ASP A 489 -6.22 -28.82 -0.96
N LEU A 490 -6.42 -27.53 -1.27
CA LEU A 490 -7.32 -26.65 -0.51
C LEU A 490 -8.80 -27.04 -0.66
N LEU A 491 -9.13 -27.97 -1.56
CA LEU A 491 -10.48 -28.43 -1.84
C LEU A 491 -10.67 -29.93 -1.51
N ASP A 492 -9.66 -30.59 -0.91
CA ASP A 492 -9.72 -32.03 -0.62
C ASP A 492 -10.81 -32.38 0.42
N GLU A 493 -11.20 -31.43 1.28
CA GLU A 493 -12.29 -31.59 2.25
C GLU A 493 -13.68 -31.30 1.66
N VAL A 494 -13.76 -30.80 0.42
CA VAL A 494 -15.03 -30.44 -0.22
C VAL A 494 -15.57 -31.65 -0.99
N ASP A 495 -16.58 -32.29 -0.41
CA ASP A 495 -17.35 -33.36 -1.02
C ASP A 495 -18.77 -32.88 -1.37
N ILE A 496 -19.19 -33.14 -2.62
CA ILE A 496 -20.54 -32.81 -3.10
C ILE A 496 -21.15 -34.09 -3.64
N SER A 497 -22.06 -34.69 -2.88
CA SER A 497 -22.77 -35.93 -3.26
C SER A 497 -21.82 -37.07 -3.65
N GLY A 498 -20.72 -37.25 -2.91
CA GLY A 498 -19.69 -38.27 -3.17
C GLY A 498 -18.64 -37.87 -4.22
N VAL A 499 -18.66 -36.63 -4.70
CA VAL A 499 -17.67 -36.09 -5.62
C VAL A 499 -16.68 -35.23 -4.85
N ASN A 500 -15.43 -35.68 -4.77
CA ASN A 500 -14.34 -34.90 -4.20
C ASN A 500 -13.85 -33.82 -5.18
N VAL A 501 -14.07 -32.55 -4.84
CA VAL A 501 -13.75 -31.41 -5.72
C VAL A 501 -12.24 -31.26 -5.94
N GLY A 502 -11.43 -31.47 -4.90
CA GLY A 502 -9.96 -31.45 -5.01
C GLY A 502 -9.42 -32.50 -5.99
N ALA A 503 -9.91 -33.73 -5.90
CA ALA A 503 -9.56 -34.82 -6.81
C ALA A 503 -9.98 -34.53 -8.26
N MET A 504 -11.20 -34.02 -8.45
CA MET A 504 -11.69 -33.62 -9.77
C MET A 504 -10.81 -32.54 -10.40
N LEU A 505 -10.47 -31.49 -9.66
CA LEU A 505 -9.62 -30.41 -10.16
C LEU A 505 -8.21 -30.92 -10.51
N ARG A 506 -7.64 -31.82 -9.71
CA ARG A 506 -6.35 -32.48 -10.03
C ARG A 506 -6.39 -33.18 -11.38
N VAL A 507 -7.36 -34.07 -11.57
CA VAL A 507 -7.49 -34.85 -12.81
C VAL A 507 -7.76 -33.96 -14.02
N MET A 508 -8.56 -32.90 -13.86
CA MET A 508 -8.79 -31.93 -14.94
C MET A 508 -7.49 -31.19 -15.31
N ASN A 509 -6.73 -30.74 -14.32
CA ASN A 509 -5.46 -30.04 -14.56
C ASN A 509 -4.40 -30.95 -15.19
N GLU A 510 -4.30 -32.22 -14.77
CA GLU A 510 -3.43 -33.21 -15.43
C GLU A 510 -3.75 -33.34 -16.93
N ARG A 511 -5.04 -33.39 -17.29
CA ARG A 511 -5.47 -33.46 -18.69
C ARG A 511 -5.17 -32.17 -19.45
N ILE A 512 -5.40 -31.01 -18.83
CA ILE A 512 -5.12 -29.71 -19.45
C ILE A 512 -3.63 -29.54 -19.69
N GLU A 513 -2.79 -29.90 -18.73
CA GLU A 513 -1.33 -29.81 -18.86
C GLU A 513 -0.80 -30.68 -20.01
N LEU A 514 -1.38 -31.87 -20.21
CA LEU A 514 -1.03 -32.75 -21.33
C LEU A 514 -1.55 -32.24 -22.70
N LEU A 515 -2.71 -31.58 -22.73
CA LEU A 515 -3.33 -31.10 -23.97
C LEU A 515 -2.85 -29.70 -24.38
N LEU A 516 -2.41 -28.90 -23.42
CA LEU A 516 -1.91 -27.54 -23.58
C LEU A 516 -0.55 -27.40 -22.87
N ASP A 517 -0.56 -26.97 -21.61
CA ASP A 517 0.60 -26.79 -20.75
C ASP A 517 0.16 -26.39 -19.32
N ARG A 518 1.13 -26.25 -18.42
CA ARG A 518 0.91 -25.85 -17.02
C ARG A 518 0.29 -24.47 -16.84
N ASP A 519 0.51 -23.54 -17.77
CA ASP A 519 0.07 -22.14 -17.66
C ASP A 519 -1.45 -21.99 -17.89
N HIS A 520 -2.09 -23.00 -18.49
CA HIS A 520 -3.53 -23.09 -18.69
C HIS A 520 -4.25 -23.92 -17.61
N CYS A 521 -3.56 -24.38 -16.57
CA CYS A 521 -4.24 -25.10 -15.50
C CYS A 521 -5.29 -24.23 -14.80
N ILE A 522 -6.33 -24.83 -14.27
CA ILE A 522 -7.42 -24.14 -13.59
C ILE A 522 -7.06 -23.99 -12.12
N GLY A 523 -7.10 -22.76 -11.61
CA GLY A 523 -6.85 -22.49 -10.20
C GLY A 523 -8.05 -22.78 -9.29
N HIS A 524 -7.74 -23.04 -8.03
CA HIS A 524 -8.69 -23.44 -6.98
C HIS A 524 -9.71 -22.34 -6.61
N ALA A 525 -9.41 -21.05 -6.86
CA ALA A 525 -10.28 -19.94 -6.47
C ALA A 525 -11.67 -19.99 -7.11
N TYR A 526 -11.82 -20.62 -8.29
CA TYR A 526 -13.13 -20.82 -8.93
C TYR A 526 -14.08 -21.67 -8.08
N PHE A 527 -13.53 -22.55 -7.24
CA PHE A 527 -14.25 -23.54 -6.44
C PHE A 527 -14.29 -23.20 -4.95
N MET A 528 -13.56 -22.17 -4.49
CA MET A 528 -13.44 -21.87 -3.05
C MET A 528 -14.78 -21.57 -2.38
N SER A 529 -15.76 -20.99 -3.09
CA SER A 529 -17.10 -20.75 -2.55
C SER A 529 -17.87 -22.04 -2.21
N LEU A 530 -17.45 -23.19 -2.75
CA LEU A 530 -18.05 -24.48 -2.45
C LEU A 530 -17.69 -24.99 -1.05
N ARG A 531 -16.70 -24.40 -0.38
CA ARG A 531 -16.45 -24.66 1.05
C ARG A 531 -17.62 -24.21 1.92
N ASP A 532 -18.24 -23.09 1.55
CA ASP A 532 -19.38 -22.52 2.29
C ASP A 532 -20.71 -23.11 1.80
N THR A 533 -20.83 -23.39 0.50
CA THR A 533 -22.04 -23.91 -0.13
C THR A 533 -21.76 -25.16 -0.98
N PRO A 534 -21.52 -26.34 -0.35
CA PRO A 534 -21.18 -27.59 -1.04
C PRO A 534 -22.42 -28.27 -1.65
N THR A 535 -23.00 -27.65 -2.68
CA THR A 535 -24.21 -28.16 -3.36
C THR A 535 -23.93 -28.45 -4.84
N ILE A 536 -24.67 -29.40 -5.41
CA ILE A 536 -24.54 -29.75 -6.83
C ILE A 536 -24.92 -28.58 -7.73
N GLU A 537 -25.90 -27.77 -7.32
CA GLU A 537 -26.32 -26.57 -8.04
C GLU A 537 -25.20 -25.52 -8.08
N ALA A 538 -24.52 -25.30 -6.95
CA ALA A 538 -23.39 -24.37 -6.89
C ALA A 538 -22.21 -24.85 -7.74
N LEU A 539 -21.92 -26.16 -7.73
CA LEU A 539 -20.89 -26.75 -8.58
C LEU A 539 -21.26 -26.66 -10.08
N GLY A 540 -22.52 -26.93 -10.40
CA GLY A 540 -23.12 -26.73 -11.72
C GLY A 540 -22.95 -25.32 -12.23
N GLU A 541 -23.18 -24.34 -11.36
CA GLU A 541 -23.01 -22.93 -11.71
C GLU A 541 -21.54 -22.58 -11.96
N VAL A 542 -20.60 -23.08 -11.15
CA VAL A 542 -19.15 -22.90 -11.41
C VAL A 542 -18.76 -23.46 -12.79
N PHE A 543 -19.27 -24.64 -13.14
CA PHE A 543 -19.00 -25.24 -14.44
C PHE A 543 -19.62 -24.40 -15.57
N ARG A 544 -20.89 -24.06 -15.46
CA ARG A 544 -21.65 -23.35 -16.49
C ARG A 544 -21.10 -21.96 -16.77
N SER A 545 -20.92 -21.12 -15.75
CA SER A 545 -20.62 -19.69 -15.96
C SER A 545 -19.14 -19.37 -15.98
N LYS A 546 -18.27 -20.28 -15.50
CA LYS A 546 -16.82 -20.02 -15.42
C LYS A 546 -16.00 -21.06 -16.18
N LEU A 547 -16.19 -22.34 -15.89
CA LEU A 547 -15.30 -23.40 -16.38
C LEU A 547 -15.45 -23.68 -17.88
N ILE A 548 -16.68 -23.88 -18.35
CA ILE A 548 -16.95 -24.18 -19.76
C ILE A 548 -16.51 -23.01 -20.66
N PRO A 549 -16.88 -21.74 -20.38
CA PRO A 549 -16.37 -20.60 -21.14
C PRO A 549 -14.84 -20.52 -21.17
N LEU A 550 -14.17 -20.78 -20.04
CA LEU A 550 -12.71 -20.77 -19.97
C LEU A 550 -12.09 -21.87 -20.84
N LEU A 551 -12.64 -23.08 -20.81
CA LEU A 551 -12.19 -24.19 -21.65
C LEU A 551 -12.45 -23.91 -23.14
N GLN A 552 -13.57 -23.26 -23.49
CA GLN A 552 -13.83 -22.81 -24.86
C GLN A 552 -12.75 -21.84 -25.35
N GLU A 553 -12.34 -20.89 -24.51
CA GLU A 553 -11.26 -19.96 -24.84
C GLU A 553 -9.92 -20.68 -25.00
N TYR A 554 -9.54 -21.52 -24.04
CA TYR A 554 -8.27 -22.26 -24.06
C TYR A 554 -8.11 -23.17 -25.28
N PHE A 555 -9.20 -23.82 -25.69
CA PHE A 555 -9.19 -24.75 -26.79
C PHE A 555 -9.68 -24.15 -28.11
N PHE A 556 -9.89 -22.82 -28.18
CA PHE A 556 -10.40 -22.12 -29.37
C PHE A 556 -11.65 -22.79 -29.96
N GLU A 557 -12.62 -23.11 -29.10
CA GLU A 557 -13.85 -23.83 -29.45
C GLU A 557 -13.62 -25.28 -29.98
N ASP A 558 -12.47 -25.91 -29.72
CA ASP A 558 -12.27 -27.36 -29.94
C ASP A 558 -12.98 -28.17 -28.84
N TRP A 559 -14.29 -28.36 -29.05
CA TRP A 559 -15.20 -29.10 -28.18
C TRP A 559 -14.79 -30.54 -27.91
N GLN A 560 -14.02 -31.17 -28.81
CA GLN A 560 -13.54 -32.53 -28.62
C GLN A 560 -12.46 -32.56 -27.54
N ARG A 561 -11.53 -31.60 -27.54
CA ARG A 561 -10.54 -31.47 -26.46
C ARG A 561 -11.19 -31.13 -25.13
N ILE A 562 -12.23 -30.30 -25.13
CA ILE A 562 -13.04 -30.03 -23.93
C ILE A 562 -13.65 -31.33 -23.38
N GLN A 563 -14.22 -32.18 -24.26
CA GLN A 563 -14.70 -33.50 -23.85
C GLN A 563 -13.62 -34.41 -23.27
N TRP A 564 -12.38 -34.32 -23.74
CA TRP A 564 -11.28 -35.09 -23.18
C TRP A 564 -10.93 -34.62 -21.77
N VAL A 565 -10.82 -33.31 -21.55
CA VAL A 565 -10.61 -32.72 -20.22
C VAL A 565 -11.70 -33.18 -19.24
N LEU A 566 -12.96 -33.15 -19.68
CA LEU A 566 -14.12 -33.53 -18.86
C LEU A 566 -14.38 -35.04 -18.80
N ASN A 567 -13.61 -35.87 -19.50
CA ASN A 567 -13.83 -37.31 -19.65
C ASN A 567 -15.16 -37.73 -20.32
N ASP A 568 -15.87 -36.81 -20.99
CA ASP A 568 -17.23 -37.04 -21.47
C ASP A 568 -17.34 -38.18 -22.49
N HIS A 569 -16.31 -38.37 -23.33
CA HIS A 569 -16.26 -39.45 -24.31
C HIS A 569 -16.39 -40.87 -23.70
N ARG A 570 -16.15 -41.01 -22.39
CA ARG A 570 -16.26 -42.28 -21.65
C ARG A 570 -17.51 -42.37 -20.77
N LYS A 571 -18.28 -41.28 -20.64
CA LYS A 571 -19.51 -41.25 -19.85
C LYS A 571 -20.71 -41.72 -20.66
N ALA A 572 -21.73 -42.19 -19.97
CA ALA A 572 -23.07 -42.36 -20.54
C ALA A 572 -23.58 -41.02 -21.10
N GLN A 573 -24.35 -41.05 -22.19
CA GLN A 573 -24.75 -39.84 -22.91
C GLN A 573 -25.41 -38.79 -22.00
N ALA A 574 -26.26 -39.21 -21.08
CA ALA A 574 -26.94 -38.33 -20.11
C ALA A 574 -25.98 -37.59 -19.16
N HIS A 575 -24.81 -38.18 -18.87
CA HIS A 575 -23.82 -37.65 -17.92
C HIS A 575 -22.71 -36.83 -18.60
N ARG A 576 -22.76 -36.66 -19.92
CA ARG A 576 -21.80 -35.85 -20.67
C ARG A 576 -22.16 -34.38 -20.52
N PHE A 577 -21.21 -33.54 -20.14
CA PHE A 577 -21.38 -32.08 -20.12
C PHE A 577 -21.44 -31.51 -21.54
N ILE A 578 -20.59 -32.02 -22.43
CA ILE A 578 -20.56 -31.68 -23.85
C ILE A 578 -21.07 -32.86 -24.65
N GLN A 579 -22.06 -32.62 -25.51
CA GLN A 579 -22.66 -33.63 -26.36
C GLN A 579 -22.50 -33.29 -27.84
N LYS A 580 -22.45 -34.36 -28.63
CA LYS A 580 -22.50 -34.32 -30.09
C LYS A 580 -23.83 -34.91 -30.55
N PRO A 581 -24.88 -34.09 -30.75
CA PRO A 581 -26.16 -34.59 -31.24
C PRO A 581 -26.01 -35.16 -32.65
N ALA A 582 -26.77 -36.22 -32.93
CA ALA A 582 -26.89 -36.73 -34.30
C ALA A 582 -27.62 -35.68 -35.15
N SER A 583 -27.01 -35.31 -36.27
CA SER A 583 -27.62 -34.40 -37.25
C SER A 583 -28.05 -35.20 -38.47
N ASN A 584 -29.32 -35.07 -38.87
CA ASN A 584 -29.77 -35.59 -40.15
C ASN A 584 -29.39 -34.59 -41.26
N ILE A 585 -28.18 -34.73 -41.79
CA ILE A 585 -27.63 -33.82 -42.82
C ILE A 585 -28.52 -33.77 -44.05
N ALA A 586 -29.01 -34.93 -44.51
CA ALA A 586 -29.89 -35.02 -45.67
C ALA A 586 -31.21 -34.27 -45.47
N GLN A 587 -31.79 -34.31 -44.26
CA GLN A 587 -33.00 -33.55 -43.95
C GLN A 587 -32.75 -32.04 -43.87
N LEU A 588 -31.56 -31.61 -43.42
CA LEU A 588 -31.24 -30.19 -43.26
C LEU A 588 -30.79 -29.50 -44.55
N PHE A 589 -30.08 -30.23 -45.43
CA PHE A 589 -29.42 -29.64 -46.61
C PHE A 589 -29.78 -30.33 -47.95
N GLY A 590 -30.56 -31.41 -47.93
CA GLY A 590 -30.89 -32.22 -49.11
C GLY A 590 -29.87 -33.33 -49.41
N GLU A 591 -30.20 -34.24 -50.32
CA GLU A 591 -29.28 -35.29 -50.78
C GLU A 591 -28.17 -34.70 -51.65
N GLY A 592 -26.91 -35.08 -51.37
CA GLY A 592 -25.73 -34.63 -52.13
C GLY A 592 -24.81 -33.63 -51.39
N VAL A 593 -25.25 -33.07 -50.26
CA VAL A 593 -24.39 -32.24 -49.39
C VAL A 593 -23.71 -33.13 -48.35
N SER A 594 -22.37 -33.14 -48.35
CA SER A 594 -21.58 -33.78 -47.29
C SER A 594 -20.96 -32.73 -46.38
N VAL A 595 -21.15 -32.90 -45.07
CA VAL A 595 -20.56 -32.05 -44.04
C VAL A 595 -19.34 -32.78 -43.50
N THR A 596 -18.18 -32.13 -43.51
CA THR A 596 -16.93 -32.71 -42.99
C THR A 596 -17.00 -32.88 -41.46
N ASP A 597 -16.17 -33.77 -40.91
CA ASP A 597 -16.11 -34.00 -39.46
C ASP A 597 -15.72 -32.75 -38.65
N GLN A 598 -15.14 -31.73 -39.28
CA GLN A 598 -14.82 -30.44 -38.65
C GLN A 598 -16.06 -29.53 -38.46
N ASN A 599 -17.16 -29.79 -39.16
CA ASN A 599 -18.38 -28.96 -39.13
C ASN A 599 -19.49 -29.60 -38.27
N GLN A 600 -19.09 -30.38 -37.26
CA GLN A 600 -20.03 -31.07 -36.38
C GLN A 600 -20.63 -30.11 -35.36
N ARG A 601 -21.94 -30.29 -35.09
CA ARG A 601 -22.64 -29.52 -34.07
C ARG A 601 -22.31 -30.07 -32.68
N TRP A 602 -21.90 -29.18 -31.79
CA TRP A 602 -21.67 -29.45 -30.37
C TRP A 602 -22.68 -28.67 -29.53
N VAL A 603 -23.10 -29.23 -28.40
CA VAL A 603 -24.01 -28.58 -27.45
C VAL A 603 -23.58 -28.87 -26.02
N VAL A 604 -23.80 -27.90 -25.14
CA VAL A 604 -23.69 -28.09 -23.69
C VAL A 604 -24.99 -28.74 -23.19
N ASN A 605 -24.86 -29.80 -22.40
CA ASN A 605 -25.96 -30.51 -21.77
C ASN A 605 -26.20 -29.94 -20.37
N GLU A 606 -27.12 -28.98 -20.28
CA GLU A 606 -27.48 -28.30 -19.02
C GLU A 606 -27.95 -29.25 -17.92
N ALA A 607 -28.57 -30.37 -18.27
CA ALA A 607 -29.04 -31.34 -17.28
C ALA A 607 -27.87 -32.04 -16.56
N ALA A 608 -26.73 -32.23 -17.24
CA ALA A 608 -25.57 -32.88 -16.62
C ALA A 608 -24.98 -32.07 -15.46
N PHE A 609 -25.17 -30.75 -15.42
CA PHE A 609 -24.69 -29.92 -14.31
C PHE A 609 -25.38 -30.19 -12.98
N LEU A 610 -26.50 -30.92 -12.99
CA LEU A 610 -27.26 -31.30 -11.78
C LEU A 610 -27.07 -32.78 -11.40
N LEU A 611 -26.20 -33.51 -12.09
CA LEU A 611 -25.98 -34.94 -11.88
C LEU A 611 -24.60 -35.18 -11.26
N ALA A 612 -24.55 -35.73 -10.05
CA ALA A 612 -23.29 -36.04 -9.37
C ALA A 612 -22.42 -37.03 -10.18
N GLU A 613 -23.05 -37.97 -10.88
CA GLU A 613 -22.43 -38.97 -11.74
C GLU A 613 -21.65 -38.34 -12.91
N ALA A 614 -22.11 -37.18 -13.41
CA ALA A 614 -21.41 -36.45 -14.46
C ALA A 614 -20.04 -35.95 -13.97
N TYR A 615 -19.95 -35.53 -12.71
CA TYR A 615 -18.71 -35.07 -12.07
C TYR A 615 -17.85 -36.23 -11.58
N ALA A 616 -18.45 -37.26 -10.97
CA ALA A 616 -17.74 -38.48 -10.58
C ALA A 616 -17.01 -39.10 -11.79
N GLY A 617 -17.68 -39.15 -12.94
CA GLY A 617 -17.10 -39.60 -14.20
C GLY A 617 -15.93 -38.75 -14.71
N VAL A 618 -15.70 -37.53 -14.19
CA VAL A 618 -14.47 -36.75 -14.49
C VAL A 618 -13.27 -37.38 -13.81
N ILE A 619 -13.42 -37.83 -12.56
CA ILE A 619 -12.38 -38.41 -11.70
C ILE A 619 -12.02 -39.83 -12.16
N GLU A 620 -13.01 -40.62 -12.59
CA GLU A 620 -12.82 -42.02 -12.97
C GLU A 620 -11.74 -42.19 -14.05
N LEU A 621 -10.56 -42.65 -13.62
CA LEU A 621 -9.53 -43.24 -14.45
C LEU A 621 -9.88 -44.73 -14.57
N VAL A 622 -10.43 -45.19 -15.69
CA VAL A 622 -10.64 -46.63 -15.87
C VAL A 622 -9.27 -47.31 -15.80
N GLY A 623 -9.10 -48.14 -14.78
CA GLY A 623 -7.91 -48.93 -14.52
C GLY A 623 -8.17 -50.04 -13.52
N ALA A 624 -9.25 -50.81 -13.69
CA ALA A 624 -9.45 -52.12 -13.04
C ALA A 624 -10.60 -52.87 -13.73
N MET A 625 -10.33 -53.54 -14.86
CA MET A 625 -11.01 -54.76 -15.35
C MET A 625 -10.51 -55.07 -16.78
N ALA A 626 -9.40 -55.81 -16.88
CA ALA A 626 -9.10 -56.81 -17.93
C ALA A 626 -7.66 -57.32 -17.73
N GLU A 627 -7.47 -58.20 -16.74
CA GLU A 627 -6.69 -59.43 -16.94
C GLU A 627 -7.68 -60.60 -16.88
#